data_AF-A0A7C1FY98-F1
#
_entry.id   AF-A0A7C1FY98-F1
#
_cell.length_a   1.000
_cell.length_b   1.000
_cell.length_c   1.000
_cell.angle_alpha   90.00
_cell.angle_beta   90.00
_cell.angle_gamma   90.00
#
_symmetry.space_group_name_H-M   'P 1'
#
loop_
_entity.id
_entity.type
_entity.pdbx_description
1 polymer ?
#
loop_
_entity_poly.entity_id
_entity_poly.type
_entity_poly.pdbx_seq_one_letter_code
_entity_poly.pdbx_strand_id
1 'polypeptide(L)'
;MQKLDKLLPPYWSHNNPVDVLGDTPPTHIGKAVEIVLEDEQINAVLVIITPQAMTRPEATARILINIASKTAKLIMTSWMGGLSMHKSNIMLSEAQLPTYATPEQAIQAYMTLVHYSRNLDMLFETPKEIPVSFSYDRDNLRKKYVKNIFPKNQILSENDSKMLITDYGIPVTHPQLAKNEEEAVNIAREKTYPVVLKIQSSDITHKSDVGGVFLNIASDDMLRIGYRQLIENIHRYQPSARIDGVTVQKMADTQNAVELIVGFKKEELFGTVMLVGMGGITAELFKDQRLEFPPLNERLARQMIESLKIYPLLQGYRGSPPKNIDKLVEVLIRLSYLAADYPEIDELDINPLLVTPKDVIALDARIVIDPDELGKETIDYSHLLMRPYPERLVKTAKLRDGKEVILRPIKPEDEPLWLEMLGTCSKDSIYHRFRYDFHYKSHEIATEFCYIDYDREMAIVAEVEENGKRLMIGEGRLFADPDLEMAEYAVLVADRWQKKDLGFLLTEYCLQIARIAGVKRVAAETTTDNKAMLNLFKKLEFTLIFNEDTTVTISKVLKH
;
A
#
# COMPACT_ATOMS: atom_id res chain seq x y z
N MET A 1 5.24 10.77 -36.80
CA MET A 1 5.99 11.99 -37.21
C MET A 1 6.13 12.13 -38.73
N GLN A 2 6.91 11.29 -39.42
CA GLN A 2 7.13 11.41 -40.88
C GLN A 2 5.85 11.48 -41.75
N LYS A 3 4.76 10.82 -41.35
CA LYS A 3 3.46 10.92 -42.05
C LYS A 3 2.82 12.32 -41.89
N LEU A 4 2.97 12.94 -40.72
CA LEU A 4 2.50 14.31 -40.45
C LEU A 4 3.34 15.32 -41.24
N ASP A 5 4.67 15.13 -41.32
CA ASP A 5 5.57 16.01 -42.10
C ASP A 5 5.23 16.05 -43.60
N LYS A 6 4.69 14.95 -44.12
CA LYS A 6 4.23 14.86 -45.51
C LYS A 6 2.86 15.50 -45.73
N LEU A 7 2.05 15.60 -44.68
CA LEU A 7 0.66 16.09 -44.74
C LEU A 7 0.56 17.59 -44.42
N LEU A 8 1.28 18.03 -43.39
CA LEU A 8 1.18 19.36 -42.82
C LEU A 8 2.26 20.30 -43.38
N PRO A 9 2.03 21.63 -43.38
CA PRO A 9 3.04 22.60 -43.79
C PRO A 9 4.31 22.51 -42.93
N PRO A 10 5.50 22.88 -43.44
CA PRO A 10 6.77 22.76 -42.71
C PRO A 10 6.80 23.44 -41.33
N TYR A 11 5.94 24.44 -41.11
CA TYR A 11 5.86 25.24 -39.89
C TYR A 11 4.91 24.70 -38.81
N TRP A 12 4.36 23.49 -39.01
CA TRP A 12 3.58 22.81 -37.97
C TRP A 12 4.46 22.51 -36.74
N SER A 13 3.88 22.19 -35.58
CA SER A 13 4.62 22.13 -34.30
C SER A 13 5.73 21.08 -34.20
N HIS A 14 5.75 20.03 -35.03
CA HIS A 14 6.66 18.87 -34.93
C HIS A 14 6.67 18.19 -33.55
N ASN A 15 5.61 18.38 -32.77
CA ASN A 15 5.53 17.92 -31.38
C ASN A 15 4.08 17.54 -31.00
N ASN A 16 3.90 17.02 -29.79
CA ASN A 16 2.61 16.95 -29.12
C ASN A 16 2.48 18.18 -28.19
N PRO A 17 1.51 19.09 -28.43
CA PRO A 17 0.37 19.01 -29.35
C PRO A 17 0.71 19.22 -30.83
N VAL A 18 -0.05 18.55 -31.71
CA VAL A 18 0.03 18.72 -33.17
C VAL A 18 -0.71 19.99 -33.57
N ASP A 19 0.02 21.08 -33.80
CA ASP A 19 -0.55 22.33 -34.31
C ASP A 19 -0.65 22.26 -35.83
N VAL A 20 -1.88 22.12 -36.32
CA VAL A 20 -2.18 22.01 -37.75
C VAL A 20 -2.27 23.36 -38.45
N LEU A 21 -2.11 24.49 -37.75
CA LEU A 21 -2.25 25.86 -38.27
C LEU A 21 -3.69 26.23 -38.68
N GLY A 22 -3.93 27.54 -38.77
CA GLY A 22 -5.27 28.12 -38.78
C GLY A 22 -6.04 28.09 -40.11
N ASP A 23 -5.33 27.92 -41.22
CA ASP A 23 -5.88 27.83 -42.57
C ASP A 23 -6.09 26.39 -43.04
N THR A 24 -5.83 25.40 -42.17
CA THR A 24 -5.91 24.00 -42.53
C THR A 24 -7.34 23.52 -42.80
N PRO A 25 -7.60 22.90 -43.96
CA PRO A 25 -8.94 22.45 -44.31
C PRO A 25 -9.36 21.25 -43.45
N PRO A 26 -10.68 21.04 -43.23
CA PRO A 26 -11.20 19.94 -42.42
C PRO A 26 -10.66 18.54 -42.79
N THR A 27 -10.38 18.30 -44.07
CA THR A 27 -9.84 17.03 -44.56
C THR A 27 -8.41 16.76 -44.07
N HIS A 28 -7.60 17.81 -43.90
CA HIS A 28 -6.23 17.66 -43.38
C HIS A 28 -6.25 17.50 -41.86
N ILE A 29 -7.16 18.16 -41.15
CA ILE A 29 -7.40 17.92 -39.72
C ILE A 29 -7.79 16.44 -39.50
N GLY A 30 -8.75 15.93 -40.28
CA GLY A 30 -9.17 14.53 -40.21
C GLY A 30 -8.01 13.56 -40.45
N LYS A 31 -7.23 13.76 -41.52
CA LYS A 31 -6.05 12.93 -41.82
C LYS A 31 -4.98 13.00 -40.73
N ALA A 32 -4.77 14.17 -40.13
CA ALA A 32 -3.84 14.31 -39.02
C ALA A 32 -4.31 13.50 -37.80
N VAL A 33 -5.60 13.54 -37.48
CA VAL A 33 -6.20 12.71 -36.42
C VAL A 33 -6.07 11.22 -36.73
N GLU A 34 -6.35 10.79 -37.96
CA GLU A 34 -6.14 9.39 -38.39
C GLU A 34 -4.69 8.95 -38.19
N ILE A 35 -3.71 9.76 -38.63
CA ILE A 35 -2.28 9.46 -38.46
C ILE A 35 -1.89 9.36 -36.97
N VAL A 36 -2.43 10.21 -36.10
CA VAL A 36 -2.17 10.15 -34.66
C VAL A 36 -2.80 8.90 -34.04
N LEU A 37 -4.01 8.53 -34.46
CA LEU A 37 -4.71 7.34 -33.97
C LEU A 37 -4.04 6.02 -34.41
N GLU A 38 -3.28 6.02 -35.50
CA GLU A 38 -2.48 4.86 -35.93
C GLU A 38 -1.32 4.54 -34.97
N ASP A 39 -0.88 5.48 -34.13
CA ASP A 39 0.23 5.26 -33.20
C ASP A 39 -0.22 4.43 -32.00
N GLU A 40 0.34 3.23 -31.84
CA GLU A 40 0.03 2.31 -30.73
C GLU A 40 0.29 2.91 -29.34
N GLN A 41 1.18 3.90 -29.23
CA GLN A 41 1.46 4.59 -27.96
C GLN A 41 0.40 5.64 -27.58
N ILE A 42 -0.55 5.93 -28.48
CA ILE A 42 -1.63 6.89 -28.24
C ILE A 42 -2.93 6.15 -27.93
N ASN A 43 -3.46 6.35 -26.72
CA ASN A 43 -4.74 5.78 -26.28
C ASN A 43 -5.94 6.72 -26.50
N ALA A 44 -5.71 8.03 -26.59
CA ALA A 44 -6.75 9.02 -26.79
C ALA A 44 -6.25 10.26 -27.55
N VAL A 45 -7.16 10.93 -28.26
CA VAL A 45 -6.90 12.18 -28.99
C VAL A 45 -7.90 13.24 -28.54
N LEU A 46 -7.41 14.40 -28.08
CA LEU A 46 -8.23 15.59 -27.86
C LEU A 46 -8.09 16.53 -29.06
N VAL A 47 -9.19 16.76 -29.78
CA VAL A 47 -9.21 17.72 -30.87
C VAL A 47 -9.75 19.06 -30.37
N ILE A 48 -8.95 20.12 -30.50
CA ILE A 48 -9.29 21.47 -30.08
C ILE A 48 -9.55 22.32 -31.31
N ILE A 49 -10.70 23.00 -31.37
CA ILE A 49 -11.03 23.95 -32.42
C ILE A 49 -11.48 25.26 -31.81
N THR A 50 -10.92 26.35 -32.33
CA THR A 50 -11.26 27.74 -31.97
C THR A 50 -11.77 28.50 -33.19
N PRO A 51 -12.51 29.61 -33.01
CA PRO A 51 -13.01 30.41 -34.12
C PRO A 51 -11.84 31.09 -34.82
N GLN A 52 -11.69 30.83 -36.12
CA GLN A 52 -10.76 31.53 -36.99
C GLN A 52 -11.42 31.75 -38.35
N ALA A 53 -10.87 32.66 -39.17
CA ALA A 53 -11.52 33.11 -40.40
C ALA A 53 -11.84 31.98 -41.40
N MET A 54 -11.01 30.94 -41.44
CA MET A 54 -11.12 29.84 -42.42
C MET A 54 -11.65 28.53 -41.81
N THR A 55 -11.88 28.48 -40.50
CA THR A 55 -12.35 27.28 -39.79
C THR A 55 -13.75 26.89 -40.24
N ARG A 56 -13.94 25.62 -40.59
CA ARG A 56 -15.26 25.05 -40.96
C ARG A 56 -15.70 24.03 -39.90
N PRO A 57 -16.21 24.49 -38.74
CA PRO A 57 -16.35 23.64 -37.56
C PRO A 57 -17.35 22.49 -37.75
N GLU A 58 -18.43 22.68 -38.52
CA GLU A 58 -19.39 21.59 -38.78
C GLU A 58 -18.82 20.53 -39.72
N ALA A 59 -18.01 20.94 -40.69
CA ALA A 59 -17.37 20.02 -41.63
C ALA A 59 -16.32 19.17 -40.92
N THR A 60 -15.51 19.78 -40.05
CA THR A 60 -14.56 19.05 -39.19
C THR A 60 -15.28 18.10 -38.25
N ALA A 61 -16.39 18.50 -37.62
CA ALA A 61 -17.18 17.64 -36.75
C ALA A 61 -17.70 16.38 -37.50
N ARG A 62 -18.26 16.53 -38.71
CA ARG A 62 -18.70 15.37 -39.53
C ARG A 62 -17.59 14.39 -39.84
N ILE A 63 -16.39 14.89 -40.12
CA ILE A 63 -15.21 14.05 -40.39
C ILE A 63 -14.82 13.28 -39.13
N LEU A 64 -14.75 13.94 -37.97
CA LEU A 64 -14.42 13.28 -36.71
C LEU A 64 -15.44 12.22 -36.31
N ILE A 65 -16.73 12.46 -36.50
CA ILE A 65 -17.78 11.47 -36.21
C ILE A 65 -17.56 10.19 -37.04
N ASN A 66 -17.23 10.33 -38.32
CA ASN A 66 -16.93 9.19 -39.20
C ASN A 66 -15.59 8.50 -38.88
N ILE A 67 -14.63 9.19 -38.28
CA ILE A 67 -13.37 8.58 -37.79
C ILE A 67 -13.65 7.81 -36.50
N ALA A 68 -14.37 8.42 -35.56
CA ALA A 68 -14.73 7.83 -34.27
C ALA A 68 -15.47 6.50 -34.43
N SER A 69 -16.35 6.38 -35.44
CA SER A 69 -17.08 5.12 -35.71
C SER A 69 -16.20 3.97 -36.23
N LYS A 70 -14.91 4.21 -36.48
CA LYS A 70 -13.96 3.23 -37.05
C LYS A 70 -12.81 2.89 -36.12
N THR A 71 -12.79 3.43 -34.90
CA THR A 71 -11.72 3.23 -33.94
C THR A 71 -12.26 2.88 -32.57
N ALA A 72 -11.53 2.05 -31.82
CA ALA A 72 -11.79 1.81 -30.41
C ALA A 72 -11.09 2.85 -29.50
N LYS A 73 -10.18 3.66 -30.05
CA LYS A 73 -9.46 4.70 -29.30
C LYS A 73 -10.34 5.91 -29.06
N LEU A 74 -10.17 6.54 -27.90
CA LEU A 74 -11.01 7.64 -27.45
C LEU A 74 -10.71 8.93 -28.25
N ILE A 75 -11.74 9.54 -28.84
CA ILE A 75 -11.65 10.87 -29.44
C ILE A 75 -12.48 11.83 -28.60
N MET A 76 -11.82 12.79 -27.95
CA MET A 76 -12.45 13.88 -27.23
C MET A 76 -12.41 15.15 -28.06
N THR A 77 -13.37 16.05 -27.85
CA THR A 77 -13.45 17.30 -28.60
C THR A 77 -13.63 18.50 -27.69
N SER A 78 -13.01 19.62 -28.05
CA SER A 78 -13.25 20.92 -27.42
C SER A 78 -13.39 22.02 -28.48
N TRP A 79 -14.65 22.35 -28.79
CA TRP A 79 -15.04 23.35 -29.77
C TRP A 79 -15.36 24.66 -29.04
N MET A 80 -14.32 25.43 -28.80
CA MET A 80 -14.38 26.71 -28.08
C MET A 80 -14.87 27.81 -29.03
N GLY A 81 -15.73 28.72 -28.55
CA GLY A 81 -16.23 29.83 -29.39
C GLY A 81 -17.73 30.12 -29.32
N GLY A 82 -18.47 29.50 -28.39
CA GLY A 82 -19.89 29.83 -28.16
C GLY A 82 -20.77 29.55 -29.39
N LEU A 83 -21.55 30.55 -29.82
CA LEU A 83 -22.55 30.41 -30.89
C LEU A 83 -21.98 29.85 -32.20
N SER A 84 -20.77 30.24 -32.61
CA SER A 84 -20.17 29.78 -33.86
C SER A 84 -19.82 28.29 -33.85
N MET A 85 -19.71 27.69 -32.67
CA MET A 85 -19.36 26.29 -32.46
C MET A 85 -20.53 25.44 -31.95
N HIS A 86 -21.62 26.07 -31.53
CA HIS A 86 -22.74 25.42 -30.84
C HIS A 86 -23.34 24.25 -31.64
N LYS A 87 -23.58 24.45 -32.93
CA LYS A 87 -24.13 23.39 -33.79
C LYS A 87 -23.18 22.20 -33.95
N SER A 88 -21.87 22.43 -34.03
CA SER A 88 -20.86 21.37 -34.04
C SER A 88 -20.84 20.61 -32.71
N ASN A 89 -20.93 21.31 -31.58
CA ASN A 89 -20.97 20.68 -30.26
C ASN A 89 -22.19 19.75 -30.10
N ILE A 90 -23.37 20.18 -30.57
CA ILE A 90 -24.57 19.34 -30.61
C ILE A 90 -24.33 18.09 -31.46
N MET A 91 -23.83 18.27 -32.69
CA MET A 91 -23.58 17.14 -33.61
C MET A 91 -22.60 16.11 -33.02
N LEU A 92 -21.52 16.57 -32.37
CA LEU A 92 -20.54 15.71 -31.73
C LEU A 92 -21.15 14.96 -30.52
N SER A 93 -21.95 15.66 -29.71
CA SER A 93 -22.61 15.07 -28.54
C SER A 93 -23.69 14.05 -28.92
N GLU A 94 -24.51 14.34 -29.92
CA GLU A 94 -25.52 13.41 -30.46
C GLU A 94 -24.89 12.15 -31.05
N ALA A 95 -23.67 12.26 -31.57
CA ALA A 95 -22.87 11.14 -32.04
C ALA A 95 -22.09 10.41 -30.92
N GLN A 96 -22.35 10.75 -29.65
CA GLN A 96 -21.70 10.17 -28.45
C GLN A 96 -20.18 10.40 -28.37
N LEU A 97 -19.65 11.44 -29.02
CA LEU A 97 -18.27 11.87 -28.78
C LEU A 97 -18.21 12.71 -27.50
N PRO A 98 -17.30 12.41 -26.55
CA PRO A 98 -17.05 13.26 -25.40
C PRO A 98 -16.67 14.68 -25.82
N THR A 99 -17.57 15.62 -25.58
CA THR A 99 -17.48 17.00 -26.05
C THR A 99 -17.47 17.94 -24.86
N TYR A 100 -16.42 18.75 -24.74
CA TYR A 100 -16.16 19.59 -23.57
C TYR A 100 -16.05 21.07 -23.95
N ALA A 101 -16.54 21.95 -23.08
CA ALA A 101 -16.51 23.38 -23.35
C ALA A 101 -15.09 23.96 -23.38
N THR A 102 -14.17 23.33 -22.63
CA THR A 102 -12.77 23.73 -22.51
C THR A 102 -11.84 22.51 -22.57
N PRO A 103 -10.59 22.66 -23.06
CA PRO A 103 -9.60 21.59 -23.03
C PRO A 103 -9.31 21.07 -21.62
N GLU A 104 -9.32 21.94 -20.62
CA GLU A 104 -9.06 21.61 -19.21
C GLU A 104 -10.10 20.61 -18.69
N GLN A 105 -11.38 20.80 -19.01
CA GLN A 105 -12.44 19.84 -18.65
C GLN A 105 -12.24 18.48 -19.33
N ALA A 106 -11.84 18.48 -20.61
CA ALA A 106 -11.55 17.24 -21.33
C ALA A 106 -10.38 16.49 -20.70
N ILE A 107 -9.29 17.19 -20.39
CA ILE A 107 -8.12 16.61 -19.72
C ILE A 107 -8.49 16.11 -18.32
N GLN A 108 -9.28 16.86 -17.54
CA GLN A 108 -9.71 16.42 -16.22
C GLN A 108 -10.53 15.12 -16.28
N ALA A 109 -11.49 15.02 -17.22
CA ALA A 109 -12.27 13.80 -17.41
C ALA A 109 -11.41 12.62 -17.91
N TYR A 110 -10.46 12.88 -18.82
CA TYR A 110 -9.52 11.85 -19.27
C TYR A 110 -8.62 11.37 -18.15
N MET A 111 -8.12 12.28 -17.31
CA MET A 111 -7.31 11.92 -16.16
C MET A 111 -8.07 11.05 -15.17
N THR A 112 -9.39 11.19 -15.02
CA THR A 112 -10.20 10.23 -14.26
C THR A 112 -10.10 8.81 -14.82
N LEU A 113 -10.17 8.63 -16.15
CA LEU A 113 -10.00 7.32 -16.79
C LEU A 113 -8.57 6.79 -16.61
N VAL A 114 -7.56 7.66 -16.74
CA VAL A 114 -6.16 7.30 -16.51
C VAL A 114 -5.93 6.86 -15.06
N HIS A 115 -6.47 7.60 -14.09
CA HIS A 115 -6.38 7.24 -12.67
C HIS A 115 -7.10 5.93 -12.40
N TYR A 116 -8.29 5.71 -12.97
CA TYR A 116 -9.01 4.46 -12.85
C TYR A 116 -8.21 3.28 -13.43
N SER A 117 -7.68 3.41 -14.64
CA SER A 117 -6.83 2.38 -15.27
C SER A 117 -5.61 2.07 -14.42
N ARG A 118 -4.90 3.09 -13.93
CA ARG A 118 -3.74 2.89 -13.05
C ARG A 118 -4.14 2.21 -11.74
N ASN A 119 -5.29 2.55 -11.17
CA ASN A 119 -5.78 1.90 -9.96
C ASN A 119 -6.13 0.43 -10.21
N LEU A 120 -6.70 0.11 -11.37
CA LEU A 120 -6.90 -1.27 -11.79
C LEU A 120 -5.57 -1.99 -11.96
N ASP A 121 -4.62 -1.40 -12.69
CA ASP A 121 -3.29 -1.98 -12.86
C ASP A 121 -2.62 -2.25 -11.50
N MET A 122 -2.78 -1.34 -10.53
CA MET A 122 -2.26 -1.52 -9.17
C MET A 122 -2.99 -2.59 -8.37
N LEU A 123 -4.31 -2.69 -8.52
CA LEU A 123 -5.12 -3.72 -7.86
C LEU A 123 -4.78 -5.10 -8.42
N PHE A 124 -4.57 -5.17 -9.73
CA PHE A 124 -4.22 -6.40 -10.41
C PHE A 124 -2.79 -6.80 -10.12
N GLU A 125 -1.82 -5.88 -10.16
CA GLU A 125 -0.42 -6.25 -10.12
C GLU A 125 -0.02 -7.01 -8.85
N THR A 126 0.52 -8.20 -9.05
CA THR A 126 1.03 -9.07 -7.99
C THR A 126 2.17 -8.34 -7.26
N PRO A 127 2.01 -8.01 -5.96
CA PRO A 127 3.10 -7.37 -5.22
C PRO A 127 4.30 -8.30 -5.14
N LYS A 128 5.52 -7.75 -5.01
CA LYS A 128 6.68 -8.59 -4.69
C LYS A 128 6.66 -8.95 -3.22
N GLU A 129 6.96 -10.21 -2.90
CA GLU A 129 7.21 -10.62 -1.52
C GLU A 129 8.49 -9.92 -1.03
N ILE A 130 8.33 -8.87 -0.22
CA ILE A 130 9.42 -8.34 0.60
C ILE A 130 9.45 -9.17 1.88
N PRO A 131 10.50 -9.97 2.13
CA PRO A 131 10.62 -10.73 3.35
C PRO A 131 10.89 -9.78 4.52
N VAL A 132 9.83 -9.23 5.10
CA VAL A 132 9.90 -8.54 6.38
C VAL A 132 9.87 -9.61 7.46
N SER A 133 11.01 -10.26 7.68
CA SER A 133 11.15 -11.10 8.87
C SER A 133 11.27 -10.19 10.09
N PHE A 134 10.37 -10.41 11.06
CA PHE A 134 10.51 -9.85 12.39
C PHE A 134 11.36 -10.82 13.20
N SER A 135 12.46 -10.34 13.76
CA SER A 135 13.35 -11.14 14.61
C SER A 135 12.72 -11.51 15.95
N TYR A 136 11.62 -10.85 16.31
CA TYR A 136 10.95 -10.96 17.60
C TYR A 136 9.48 -11.32 17.43
N ASP A 137 8.97 -12.04 18.43
CA ASP A 137 7.54 -12.30 18.59
C ASP A 137 6.80 -10.99 18.92
N ARG A 138 5.95 -10.54 17.98
CA ARG A 138 5.24 -9.26 18.06
C ARG A 138 4.24 -9.21 19.20
N ASP A 139 3.64 -10.33 19.60
CA ASP A 139 2.71 -10.38 20.74
C ASP A 139 3.43 -10.13 22.06
N ASN A 140 4.63 -10.71 22.19
CA ASN A 140 5.46 -10.50 23.38
C ASN A 140 6.03 -9.08 23.44
N LEU A 141 6.42 -8.51 22.30
CA LEU A 141 6.80 -7.10 22.21
C LEU A 141 5.62 -6.20 22.62
N ARG A 142 4.43 -6.41 22.06
CA ARG A 142 3.23 -5.65 22.39
C ARG A 142 2.95 -5.65 23.89
N LYS A 143 2.94 -6.84 24.52
CA LYS A 143 2.76 -6.99 25.97
C LYS A 143 3.79 -6.22 26.79
N LYS A 144 5.06 -6.20 26.37
CA LYS A 144 6.14 -5.43 27.03
C LYS A 144 5.82 -3.93 27.02
N TYR A 145 5.44 -3.37 25.88
CA TYR A 145 5.21 -1.93 25.73
C TYR A 145 3.93 -1.46 26.40
N VAL A 146 2.80 -2.12 26.11
CA VAL A 146 1.48 -1.75 26.66
C VAL A 146 1.47 -1.84 28.20
N LYS A 147 2.15 -2.84 28.78
CA LYS A 147 2.17 -3.02 30.24
C LYS A 147 3.19 -2.14 30.97
N ASN A 148 4.39 -1.97 30.40
CA ASN A 148 5.52 -1.41 31.16
C ASN A 148 5.99 -0.03 30.69
N ILE A 149 5.64 0.38 29.47
CA ILE A 149 6.18 1.62 28.86
C ILE A 149 5.06 2.65 28.67
N PHE A 150 3.99 2.29 27.96
CA PHE A 150 2.90 3.22 27.62
C PHE A 150 2.21 3.85 28.85
N PRO A 151 2.04 3.16 30.00
CA PRO A 151 1.41 3.76 31.17
C PRO A 151 2.27 4.85 31.85
N LYS A 152 3.54 5.02 31.48
CA LYS A 152 4.45 5.95 32.17
C LYS A 152 4.16 7.41 31.87
N ASN A 153 3.95 7.74 30.59
CA ASN A 153 3.75 9.10 30.11
C ASN A 153 2.92 9.07 28.82
N GLN A 154 2.10 10.11 28.60
CA GLN A 154 1.35 10.26 27.35
C GLN A 154 2.28 10.49 26.15
N ILE A 155 3.37 11.24 26.33
CA ILE A 155 4.42 11.40 25.31
C ILE A 155 5.62 10.56 25.77
N LEU A 156 6.04 9.60 24.95
CA LEU A 156 7.17 8.75 25.27
C LEU A 156 8.49 9.53 25.19
N SER A 157 9.49 9.09 25.96
CA SER A 157 10.84 9.64 25.86
C SER A 157 11.47 9.31 24.49
N GLU A 158 12.46 10.10 24.04
CA GLU A 158 13.21 9.79 22.80
C GLU A 158 13.80 8.37 22.85
N ASN A 159 14.28 7.93 24.01
CA ASN A 159 14.83 6.59 24.18
C ASN A 159 13.77 5.49 24.04
N ASP A 160 12.62 5.63 24.71
CA ASP A 160 11.54 4.64 24.61
C ASP A 160 10.94 4.60 23.19
N SER A 161 10.80 5.76 22.55
CA SER A 161 10.32 5.88 21.17
C SER A 161 11.25 5.18 20.19
N LYS A 162 12.56 5.45 20.29
CA LYS A 162 13.59 4.79 19.47
C LYS A 162 13.68 3.30 19.74
N MET A 163 13.54 2.87 20.99
CA MET A 163 13.54 1.45 21.36
C MET A 163 12.39 0.70 20.67
N LEU A 164 11.17 1.27 20.66
CA LEU A 164 10.02 0.63 20.01
C LEU A 164 10.23 0.46 18.50
N ILE A 165 10.62 1.53 17.79
CA ILE A 165 10.83 1.42 16.33
C ILE A 165 12.02 0.51 15.99
N THR A 166 13.04 0.44 16.85
CA THR A 166 14.17 -0.51 16.72
C THR A 166 13.72 -1.95 16.89
N ASP A 167 12.84 -2.24 17.86
CA ASP A 167 12.26 -3.58 18.07
C ASP A 167 11.43 -4.05 16.84
N TYR A 168 10.93 -3.11 16.01
CA TYR A 168 10.30 -3.38 14.71
C TYR A 168 11.27 -3.48 13.53
N GLY A 169 12.57 -3.30 13.77
CA GLY A 169 13.63 -3.37 12.77
C GLY A 169 13.87 -2.08 12.00
N ILE A 170 13.36 -0.93 12.46
CA ILE A 170 13.65 0.38 11.86
C ILE A 170 14.98 0.89 12.42
N PRO A 171 16.02 1.12 11.59
CA PRO A 171 17.33 1.55 12.09
C PRO A 171 17.26 2.94 12.74
N VAL A 172 17.86 3.09 13.92
CA VAL A 172 17.93 4.36 14.66
C VAL A 172 19.36 4.76 14.99
N THR A 173 19.53 6.05 15.28
CA THR A 173 20.69 6.50 16.07
C THR A 173 20.53 6.08 17.53
N HIS A 174 21.61 5.61 18.16
CA HIS A 174 21.58 5.09 19.54
C HIS A 174 22.14 6.13 20.53
N PRO A 175 21.28 7.00 21.11
CA PRO A 175 21.71 7.96 22.13
C PRO A 175 22.12 7.27 23.42
N GLN A 176 23.05 7.88 24.15
CA GLN A 176 23.37 7.51 25.52
C GLN A 176 23.22 8.74 26.41
N LEU A 177 22.53 8.58 27.55
CA LEU A 177 22.27 9.66 28.49
C LEU A 177 23.51 9.98 29.32
N ALA A 178 23.91 11.24 29.33
CA ALA A 178 24.90 11.81 30.25
C ALA A 178 24.19 12.69 31.27
N LYS A 179 24.45 12.45 32.57
CA LYS A 179 23.90 13.27 33.66
C LYS A 179 24.74 14.52 33.95
N ASN A 180 25.97 14.57 33.45
CA ASN A 180 26.89 15.69 33.63
C ASN A 180 27.86 15.80 32.45
N GLU A 181 28.61 16.91 32.41
CA GLU A 181 29.59 17.22 31.35
C GLU A 181 30.67 16.14 31.22
N GLU A 182 31.19 15.61 32.34
CA GLU A 182 32.25 14.59 32.34
C GLU A 182 31.77 13.27 31.73
N GLU A 183 30.57 12.82 32.10
CA GLU A 183 29.93 11.66 31.49
C GLU A 183 29.73 11.85 29.98
N ALA A 184 29.33 13.05 29.54
CA ALA A 184 29.11 13.34 28.14
C ALA A 184 30.40 13.24 27.31
N VAL A 185 31.53 13.72 27.86
CA VAL A 185 32.87 13.57 27.24
C VAL A 185 33.26 12.09 27.12
N ASN A 186 33.06 11.30 28.19
CA ASN A 186 33.41 9.88 28.18
C ASN A 186 32.60 9.11 27.13
N ILE A 187 31.28 9.35 27.09
CA ILE A 187 30.40 8.74 26.09
C ILE A 187 30.82 9.14 24.66
N ALA A 188 31.18 10.40 24.44
CA ALA A 188 31.60 10.86 23.11
C ALA A 188 32.89 10.20 22.63
N ARG A 189 33.86 10.00 23.54
CA ARG A 189 35.09 9.25 23.24
C ARG A 189 34.79 7.80 22.85
N GLU A 190 33.88 7.15 23.56
CA GLU A 190 33.44 5.78 23.23
C GLU A 190 32.73 5.71 21.86
N LYS A 191 31.81 6.65 21.58
CA LYS A 191 31.06 6.69 20.31
C LYS A 191 31.88 7.14 19.12
N THR A 192 33.04 7.77 19.38
CA THR A 192 33.93 8.41 18.41
C THR A 192 33.31 9.66 17.77
N TYR A 193 34.10 10.73 17.69
CA TYR A 193 33.73 11.98 17.03
C TYR A 193 33.56 11.83 15.49
N PRO A 194 32.74 12.68 14.84
CA PRO A 194 31.92 13.73 15.45
C PRO A 194 30.64 13.20 16.12
N VAL A 195 30.20 13.89 17.17
CA VAL A 195 28.99 13.57 17.95
C VAL A 195 28.01 14.74 17.96
N VAL A 196 26.81 14.45 18.47
CA VAL A 196 25.71 15.39 18.70
C VAL A 196 25.32 15.34 20.17
N LEU A 197 25.03 16.51 20.74
CA LEU A 197 24.38 16.66 22.04
C LEU A 197 22.91 17.06 21.82
N LYS A 198 21.98 16.40 22.51
CA LYS A 198 20.58 16.84 22.59
C LYS A 198 20.11 16.89 24.04
N ILE A 199 19.30 17.88 24.39
CA ILE A 199 18.67 17.94 25.71
C ILE A 199 17.72 16.75 25.90
N GLN A 200 17.76 16.13 27.07
CA GLN A 200 16.77 15.14 27.50
C GLN A 200 15.84 15.78 28.54
N SER A 201 14.58 16.00 28.15
CA SER A 201 13.54 16.52 29.03
C SER A 201 12.16 16.14 28.49
N SER A 202 11.26 15.69 29.35
CA SER A 202 9.85 15.49 29.00
C SER A 202 9.08 16.79 28.80
N ASP A 203 9.59 17.90 29.33
CA ASP A 203 8.95 19.23 29.26
C ASP A 203 9.36 20.00 27.98
N ILE A 204 10.27 19.44 27.16
CA ILE A 204 10.85 20.07 25.96
C ILE A 204 10.65 19.15 24.75
N THR A 205 9.60 19.40 23.96
CA THR A 205 9.29 18.62 22.75
C THR A 205 10.10 19.09 21.54
N HIS A 206 10.12 20.39 21.24
CA HIS A 206 10.86 20.97 20.12
C HIS A 206 12.26 21.43 20.53
N LYS A 207 13.18 20.46 20.63
CA LYS A 207 14.56 20.68 21.14
C LYS A 207 15.31 21.76 20.37
N SER A 208 15.20 21.78 19.04
CA SER A 208 15.91 22.74 18.19
C SER A 208 15.49 24.19 18.45
N ASP A 209 14.21 24.44 18.70
CA ASP A 209 13.64 25.79 18.85
C ASP A 209 14.13 26.50 20.11
N VAL A 210 14.49 25.72 21.14
CA VAL A 210 15.04 26.22 22.40
C VAL A 210 16.57 26.12 22.47
N GLY A 211 17.23 25.81 21.36
CA GLY A 211 18.69 25.64 21.32
C GLY A 211 19.18 24.42 22.10
N GLY A 212 18.32 23.40 22.23
CA GLY A 212 18.56 22.13 22.90
C GLY A 212 19.26 21.07 22.06
N VAL A 213 19.85 21.44 20.91
CA VAL A 213 20.60 20.54 20.02
C VAL A 213 21.92 21.21 19.62
N PHE A 214 23.02 20.47 19.72
CA PHE A 214 24.36 20.93 19.33
C PHE A 214 25.02 19.88 18.42
N LEU A 215 25.29 20.27 17.17
CA LEU A 215 25.71 19.36 16.09
C LEU A 215 27.22 19.47 15.80
N ASN A 216 27.76 18.49 15.06
CA ASN A 216 29.14 18.51 14.52
C ASN A 216 30.24 18.73 15.57
N ILE A 217 30.06 18.21 16.78
CA ILE A 217 31.06 18.29 17.83
C ILE A 217 32.19 17.35 17.47
N ALA A 218 33.40 17.87 17.22
CA ALA A 218 34.54 17.07 16.76
C ALA A 218 35.66 16.88 17.78
N SER A 219 35.52 17.43 19.00
CA SER A 219 36.52 17.33 20.07
C SER A 219 35.91 17.48 21.46
N ASP A 220 36.66 17.07 22.49
CA ASP A 220 36.29 17.22 23.90
C ASP A 220 36.05 18.69 24.27
N ASP A 221 36.88 19.62 23.80
CA ASP A 221 36.74 21.05 24.08
C ASP A 221 35.44 21.61 23.50
N MET A 222 35.12 21.27 22.25
CA MET A 222 33.85 21.64 21.63
C MET A 222 32.67 21.03 22.37
N LEU A 223 32.81 19.80 22.87
CA LEU A 223 31.76 19.13 23.62
C LEU A 223 31.44 19.86 24.91
N ARG A 224 32.46 20.23 25.69
CA ARG A 224 32.29 20.95 26.96
C ARG A 224 31.64 22.32 26.74
N ILE A 225 32.07 23.05 25.70
CA ILE A 225 31.45 24.34 25.32
C ILE A 225 29.99 24.13 24.92
N GLY A 226 29.71 23.16 24.04
CA GLY A 226 28.37 22.85 23.57
C GLY A 226 27.43 22.41 24.70
N TYR A 227 27.92 21.61 25.66
CA TYR A 227 27.17 21.17 26.82
C TYR A 227 26.71 22.36 27.67
N ARG A 228 27.62 23.28 28.01
CA ARG A 228 27.30 24.47 28.81
C ARG A 228 26.33 25.40 28.10
N GLN A 229 26.57 25.68 26.82
CA GLN A 229 25.66 26.51 26.01
C GLN A 229 24.27 25.90 25.90
N LEU A 230 24.18 24.58 25.70
CA LEU A 230 22.91 23.88 25.64
C LEU A 230 22.13 24.05 26.95
N ILE A 231 22.76 23.81 28.10
CA ILE A 231 22.13 24.00 29.40
C ILE A 231 21.72 25.47 29.65
N GLU A 232 22.58 26.43 29.30
CA GLU A 232 22.27 27.87 29.42
C GLU A 232 21.07 28.28 28.55
N ASN A 233 20.98 27.77 27.32
CA ASN A 233 19.86 28.04 26.42
C ASN A 233 18.54 27.55 27.03
N ILE A 234 18.50 26.34 27.58
CA ILE A 234 17.29 25.80 28.21
C ILE A 234 16.87 26.65 29.40
N HIS A 235 17.79 27.02 30.29
CA HIS A 235 17.46 27.90 31.41
C HIS A 235 16.96 29.28 30.97
N ARG A 236 17.36 29.76 29.79
CA ARG A 236 16.89 31.04 29.24
C ARG A 236 15.50 30.93 28.63
N TYR A 237 15.25 29.92 27.80
CA TYR A 237 14.01 29.81 27.02
C TYR A 237 12.90 29.05 27.75
N GLN A 238 13.24 28.06 28.58
CA GLN A 238 12.29 27.28 29.40
C GLN A 238 12.86 27.04 30.82
N PRO A 239 12.90 28.08 31.68
CA PRO A 239 13.50 27.99 33.02
C PRO A 239 12.81 26.99 33.96
N SER A 240 11.56 26.61 33.69
CA SER A 240 10.80 25.65 34.49
C SER A 240 10.91 24.20 34.01
N ALA A 241 11.61 23.93 32.90
CA ALA A 241 11.73 22.59 32.36
C ALA A 241 12.63 21.72 33.24
N ARG A 242 12.19 20.50 33.54
CA ARG A 242 13.02 19.49 34.21
C ARG A 242 13.98 18.88 33.23
N ILE A 243 15.27 18.96 33.52
CA ILE A 243 16.33 18.38 32.69
C ILE A 243 16.75 17.04 33.30
N ASP A 244 16.51 15.96 32.58
CA ASP A 244 16.94 14.61 33.00
C ASP A 244 18.43 14.36 32.67
N GLY A 245 18.96 15.11 31.70
CA GLY A 245 20.37 15.09 31.27
C GLY A 245 20.55 15.56 29.83
N VAL A 246 21.64 15.14 29.21
CA VAL A 246 21.95 15.39 27.79
C VAL A 246 22.27 14.07 27.12
N THR A 247 21.64 13.77 25.99
CA THR A 247 21.98 12.60 25.20
C THR A 247 23.14 12.89 24.27
N VAL A 248 24.07 11.93 24.21
CA VAL A 248 25.20 11.94 23.28
C VAL A 248 24.98 10.85 22.26
N GLN A 249 25.06 11.20 20.97
CA GLN A 249 24.96 10.24 19.88
C GLN A 249 25.95 10.55 18.77
N LYS A 250 26.28 9.53 17.96
CA LYS A 250 27.13 9.73 16.78
C LYS A 250 26.43 10.65 15.77
N MET A 251 27.18 11.58 15.17
CA MET A 251 26.67 12.39 14.08
C MET A 251 26.40 11.48 12.88
N ALA A 252 25.16 11.51 12.38
CA ALA A 252 24.81 10.76 11.18
C ALA A 252 25.50 11.39 9.96
N ASP A 253 25.98 10.55 9.04
CA ASP A 253 26.51 11.02 7.77
C ASP A 253 25.35 11.47 6.88
N THR A 254 25.22 12.79 6.70
CA THR A 254 24.20 13.41 5.85
C THR A 254 24.69 13.64 4.42
N GLN A 255 25.93 13.25 4.10
CA GLN A 255 26.46 13.42 2.76
C GLN A 255 25.67 12.57 1.77
N ASN A 256 25.12 13.20 0.73
CA ASN A 256 24.22 12.56 -0.22
C ASN A 256 23.02 11.89 0.47
N ALA A 257 22.50 12.45 1.55
CA ALA A 257 21.26 11.99 2.16
C ALA A 257 20.07 12.83 1.69
N VAL A 258 18.87 12.24 1.74
CA VAL A 258 17.60 12.95 1.64
C VAL A 258 16.87 12.78 2.97
N GLU A 259 16.38 13.87 3.54
CA GLU A 259 15.55 13.85 4.74
C GLU A 259 14.08 13.68 4.35
N LEU A 260 13.42 12.71 4.99
CA LEU A 260 11.98 12.47 4.89
C LEU A 260 11.33 12.59 6.27
N ILE A 261 10.02 12.78 6.27
CA ILE A 261 9.15 12.60 7.42
C ILE A 261 8.32 11.36 7.15
N VAL A 262 8.29 10.42 8.09
CA VAL A 262 7.38 9.28 8.04
C VAL A 262 6.69 9.10 9.37
N GLY A 263 5.43 8.70 9.34
CA GLY A 263 4.68 8.53 10.57
C GLY A 263 3.30 7.95 10.33
N PHE A 264 2.54 7.86 11.41
CA PHE A 264 1.11 7.61 11.34
C PHE A 264 0.40 8.31 12.47
N LYS A 265 -0.89 8.54 12.27
CA LYS A 265 -1.77 9.15 13.25
C LYS A 265 -3.15 8.53 13.16
N LYS A 266 -3.85 8.42 14.29
CA LYS A 266 -5.28 8.14 14.29
C LYS A 266 -6.10 9.36 13.87
N GLU A 267 -7.04 9.10 12.99
CA GLU A 267 -8.05 10.03 12.50
C GLU A 267 -9.43 9.52 12.92
N GLU A 268 -10.35 10.43 13.24
CA GLU A 268 -11.64 10.11 13.85
C GLU A 268 -12.55 9.26 12.94
N LEU A 269 -12.53 9.51 11.63
CA LEU A 269 -13.38 8.84 10.66
C LEU A 269 -12.70 7.64 10.00
N PHE A 270 -11.40 7.74 9.75
CA PHE A 270 -10.67 6.75 8.95
C PHE A 270 -9.78 5.80 9.76
N GLY A 271 -9.69 5.99 11.08
CA GLY A 271 -8.76 5.22 11.90
C GLY A 271 -7.32 5.63 11.62
N THR A 272 -6.39 4.68 11.62
CA THR A 272 -4.96 4.97 11.46
C THR A 272 -4.60 5.32 10.02
N VAL A 273 -3.96 6.46 9.83
CA VAL A 273 -3.47 6.95 8.53
C VAL A 273 -1.96 7.13 8.60
N MET A 274 -1.24 6.57 7.62
CA MET A 274 0.20 6.74 7.45
C MET A 274 0.53 7.95 6.59
N LEU A 275 1.70 8.54 6.82
CA LEU A 275 2.27 9.64 6.06
C LEU A 275 3.71 9.33 5.64
N VAL A 276 4.05 9.67 4.40
CA VAL A 276 5.43 9.93 3.97
C VAL A 276 5.50 11.31 3.32
N GLY A 277 6.55 12.06 3.59
CA GLY A 277 6.73 13.37 2.99
C GLY A 277 8.17 13.85 2.99
N MET A 278 8.39 14.96 2.31
CA MET A 278 9.64 15.70 2.35
C MET A 278 9.94 16.13 3.79
N GLY A 279 11.16 15.86 4.26
CA GLY A 279 11.67 16.32 5.55
C GLY A 279 12.57 17.55 5.45
N GLY A 280 13.16 17.90 6.58
CA GLY A 280 14.00 19.08 6.74
C GLY A 280 13.23 20.38 6.94
N ILE A 281 13.97 21.47 7.14
CA ILE A 281 13.43 22.78 7.55
C ILE A 281 12.42 23.41 6.58
N THR A 282 12.36 22.95 5.32
CA THR A 282 11.43 23.46 4.31
C THR A 282 10.18 22.59 4.12
N ALA A 283 10.02 21.50 4.88
CA ALA A 283 8.91 20.56 4.73
C ALA A 283 7.53 21.25 4.78
N GLU A 284 7.33 22.13 5.75
CA GLU A 284 6.07 22.87 5.96
C GLU A 284 5.72 23.81 4.78
N LEU A 285 6.73 24.30 4.06
CA LEU A 285 6.55 25.21 2.94
C LEU A 285 6.05 24.50 1.68
N PHE A 286 6.62 23.33 1.37
CA PHE A 286 6.33 22.61 0.12
C PHE A 286 5.12 21.69 0.22
N LYS A 287 4.75 21.25 1.43
CA LYS A 287 3.64 20.32 1.70
C LYS A 287 3.65 19.11 0.77
N ASP A 288 4.85 18.60 0.50
CA ASP A 288 5.07 17.44 -0.36
C ASP A 288 4.92 16.16 0.48
N GLN A 289 3.69 15.67 0.55
CA GLN A 289 3.33 14.54 1.40
C GLN A 289 2.31 13.65 0.71
N ARG A 290 2.33 12.37 1.08
CA ARG A 290 1.38 11.35 0.66
C ARG A 290 0.84 10.60 1.87
N LEU A 291 -0.46 10.40 1.88
CA LEU A 291 -1.19 9.64 2.89
C LEU A 291 -1.60 8.28 2.34
N GLU A 292 -1.64 7.27 3.19
CA GLU A 292 -2.12 5.92 2.86
C GLU A 292 -2.59 5.17 4.10
N PHE A 293 -3.37 4.10 3.94
CA PHE A 293 -3.83 3.27 5.05
C PHE A 293 -2.89 2.09 5.30
N PRO A 294 -2.55 1.78 6.57
CA PRO A 294 -1.85 0.56 6.90
C PRO A 294 -2.79 -0.67 6.87
N PRO A 295 -2.24 -1.88 6.67
CA PRO A 295 -0.82 -2.16 6.40
C PRO A 295 -0.43 -1.85 4.94
N LEU A 296 0.85 -1.54 4.72
CA LEU A 296 1.39 -1.30 3.39
C LEU A 296 1.99 -2.59 2.82
N ASN A 297 1.74 -2.84 1.52
CA ASN A 297 2.52 -3.78 0.73
C ASN A 297 3.65 -3.06 -0.04
N GLU A 298 4.49 -3.83 -0.74
CA GLU A 298 5.62 -3.29 -1.54
C GLU A 298 5.18 -2.23 -2.55
N ARG A 299 4.10 -2.49 -3.28
CA ARG A 299 3.56 -1.59 -4.30
C ARG A 299 3.09 -0.27 -3.69
N LEU A 300 2.24 -0.33 -2.68
CA LEU A 300 1.66 0.86 -2.04
C LEU A 300 2.77 1.74 -1.47
N ALA A 301 3.74 1.14 -0.76
CA ALA A 301 4.88 1.87 -0.22
C ALA A 301 5.74 2.54 -1.32
N ARG A 302 6.02 1.85 -2.43
CA ARG A 302 6.74 2.46 -3.57
C ARG A 302 5.96 3.61 -4.19
N GLN A 303 4.67 3.42 -4.43
CA GLN A 303 3.81 4.44 -5.00
C GLN A 303 3.77 5.68 -4.10
N MET A 304 3.72 5.49 -2.77
CA MET A 304 3.76 6.61 -1.84
C MET A 304 5.03 7.44 -2.05
N ILE A 305 6.19 6.79 -2.17
CA ILE A 305 7.49 7.42 -2.41
C ILE A 305 7.56 8.09 -3.79
N GLU A 306 7.10 7.40 -4.84
CA GLU A 306 7.11 7.85 -6.24
C GLU A 306 6.21 9.07 -6.48
N SER A 307 5.15 9.21 -5.68
CA SER A 307 4.21 10.32 -5.77
C SER A 307 4.76 11.65 -5.23
N LEU A 308 5.87 11.61 -4.48
CA LEU A 308 6.50 12.80 -3.91
C LEU A 308 7.17 13.63 -5.00
N LYS A 309 7.02 14.96 -4.94
CA LYS A 309 7.72 15.89 -5.83
C LYS A 309 9.24 15.79 -5.68
N ILE A 310 9.73 15.41 -4.49
CA ILE A 310 11.15 15.18 -4.23
C ILE A 310 11.68 13.83 -4.71
N TYR A 311 10.85 12.94 -5.26
CA TYR A 311 11.28 11.62 -5.75
C TYR A 311 12.51 11.65 -6.68
N PRO A 312 12.68 12.63 -7.60
CA PRO A 312 13.90 12.73 -8.40
C PRO A 312 15.19 12.85 -7.58
N LEU A 313 15.14 13.40 -6.36
CA LEU A 313 16.30 13.46 -5.45
C LEU A 313 16.65 12.09 -4.87
N LEU A 314 15.63 11.23 -4.68
CA LEU A 314 15.81 9.84 -4.26
C LEU A 314 16.43 8.99 -5.38
N GLN A 315 16.10 9.30 -6.65
CA GLN A 315 16.70 8.65 -7.83
C GLN A 315 18.13 9.15 -8.15
N GLY A 316 18.58 10.22 -7.50
CA GLY A 316 19.88 10.84 -7.74
C GLY A 316 19.79 12.04 -8.68
N TYR A 317 20.53 13.10 -8.35
CA TYR A 317 20.49 14.37 -9.08
C TYR A 317 21.84 15.09 -9.02
N ARG A 318 22.31 15.65 -10.15
CA ARG A 318 23.55 16.45 -10.27
C ARG A 318 24.76 15.86 -9.50
N GLY A 319 25.10 14.60 -9.78
CA GLY A 319 26.25 13.93 -9.17
C GLY A 319 25.98 13.30 -7.80
N SER A 320 24.83 13.55 -7.18
CA SER A 320 24.37 12.74 -6.04
C SER A 320 23.92 11.36 -6.53
N PRO A 321 24.41 10.25 -5.94
CA PRO A 321 23.99 8.90 -6.29
C PRO A 321 22.51 8.63 -5.89
N PRO A 322 21.86 7.62 -6.52
CA PRO A 322 20.57 7.13 -6.09
C PRO A 322 20.57 6.67 -4.62
N LYS A 323 19.43 6.81 -3.94
CA LYS A 323 19.24 6.38 -2.55
C LYS A 323 18.73 4.94 -2.48
N ASN A 324 18.85 4.33 -1.31
CA ASN A 324 18.36 2.98 -1.08
C ASN A 324 16.83 2.96 -0.90
N ILE A 325 16.10 3.01 -2.02
CA ILE A 325 14.63 3.04 -2.05
C ILE A 325 14.05 1.72 -1.53
N ASP A 326 14.69 0.57 -1.80
CA ASP A 326 14.20 -0.72 -1.34
C ASP A 326 14.21 -0.81 0.20
N LYS A 327 15.26 -0.28 0.84
CA LYS A 327 15.30 -0.19 2.32
C LYS A 327 14.31 0.84 2.87
N LEU A 328 14.01 1.91 2.13
CA LEU A 328 12.96 2.85 2.50
C LEU A 328 11.58 2.20 2.47
N VAL A 329 11.30 1.40 1.42
CA VAL A 329 10.08 0.60 1.31
C VAL A 329 9.97 -0.38 2.48
N GLU A 330 11.06 -1.08 2.83
CA GLU A 330 11.09 -1.97 4.00
C GLU A 330 10.74 -1.23 5.30
N VAL A 331 11.30 -0.04 5.52
CA VAL A 331 10.99 0.79 6.70
C VAL A 331 9.52 1.21 6.73
N LEU A 332 8.93 1.61 5.59
CA LEU A 332 7.51 1.97 5.52
C LEU A 332 6.60 0.76 5.84
N ILE A 333 6.93 -0.42 5.32
CA ILE A 333 6.18 -1.65 5.62
C ILE A 333 6.28 -1.99 7.12
N ARG A 334 7.49 -1.97 7.70
CA ARG A 334 7.70 -2.20 9.15
C ARG A 334 6.92 -1.20 10.00
N LEU A 335 6.92 0.07 9.61
CA LEU A 335 6.16 1.11 10.29
C LEU A 335 4.65 0.86 10.18
N SER A 336 4.16 0.34 9.05
CA SER A 336 2.74 -0.01 8.87
C SER A 336 2.29 -1.17 9.76
N TYR A 337 3.17 -2.16 9.99
CA TYR A 337 2.91 -3.23 10.95
C TYR A 337 2.93 -2.70 12.39
N LEU A 338 3.83 -1.78 12.73
CA LEU A 338 3.82 -1.11 14.03
C LEU A 338 2.50 -0.36 14.23
N ALA A 339 2.04 0.40 13.24
CA ALA A 339 0.76 1.08 13.25
C ALA A 339 -0.41 0.12 13.48
N ALA A 340 -0.38 -1.06 12.83
CA ALA A 340 -1.39 -2.09 12.98
C ALA A 340 -1.39 -2.74 14.37
N ASP A 341 -0.22 -2.95 14.97
CA ASP A 341 -0.09 -3.70 16.22
C ASP A 341 -0.42 -2.86 17.47
N TYR A 342 -0.44 -1.52 17.38
CA TYR A 342 -0.63 -0.65 18.53
C TYR A 342 -1.79 0.35 18.37
N PRO A 343 -3.04 -0.09 18.66
CA PRO A 343 -4.16 0.83 18.81
C PRO A 343 -3.96 1.83 19.94
N GLU A 344 -3.01 1.67 20.87
CA GLU A 344 -2.76 2.66 21.93
C GLU A 344 -1.89 3.84 21.47
N ILE A 345 -1.31 3.80 20.26
CA ILE A 345 -0.54 4.92 19.73
C ILE A 345 -1.50 5.85 18.98
N ASP A 346 -1.64 7.08 19.48
CA ASP A 346 -2.39 8.14 18.81
C ASP A 346 -1.60 8.69 17.62
N GLU A 347 -0.29 8.90 17.81
CA GLU A 347 0.59 9.50 16.82
C GLU A 347 2.01 8.92 16.96
N LEU A 348 2.64 8.59 15.84
CA LEU A 348 4.07 8.33 15.73
C LEU A 348 4.64 9.17 14.58
N ASP A 349 5.66 9.96 14.88
CA ASP A 349 6.39 10.77 13.92
C ASP A 349 7.88 10.45 13.95
N ILE A 350 8.46 10.07 12.81
CA ILE A 350 9.89 9.94 12.58
C ILE A 350 10.32 11.12 11.71
N ASN A 351 10.91 12.10 12.39
CA ASN A 351 11.35 13.34 11.76
C ASN A 351 12.68 13.83 12.36
N PRO A 352 13.80 13.78 11.62
CA PRO A 352 13.93 13.28 10.24
C PRO A 352 14.21 11.77 10.16
N LEU A 353 13.70 11.14 9.10
CA LEU A 353 14.16 9.86 8.55
C LEU A 353 15.20 10.14 7.45
N LEU A 354 16.44 9.73 7.67
CA LEU A 354 17.55 9.98 6.76
C LEU A 354 17.70 8.84 5.75
N VAL A 355 17.58 9.12 4.46
CA VAL A 355 17.72 8.14 3.38
C VAL A 355 19.03 8.37 2.63
N THR A 356 19.93 7.40 2.67
CA THR A 356 21.26 7.45 2.03
C THR A 356 21.35 6.40 0.93
N PRO A 357 22.43 6.36 0.12
CA PRO A 357 22.66 5.30 -0.86
C PRO A 357 22.80 3.89 -0.27
N LYS A 358 23.10 3.79 1.04
CA LYS A 358 23.35 2.51 1.72
C LYS A 358 22.27 2.16 2.72
N ASP A 359 21.78 3.15 3.45
CA ASP A 359 20.97 2.96 4.66
C ASP A 359 19.81 3.96 4.77
N VAL A 360 18.82 3.62 5.60
CA VAL A 360 17.68 4.44 6.01
C VAL A 360 17.62 4.46 7.53
N ILE A 361 17.80 5.64 8.14
CA ILE A 361 18.05 5.78 9.58
C ILE A 361 17.15 6.86 10.18
N ALA A 362 16.38 6.52 11.21
CA ALA A 362 15.63 7.47 12.02
C ALA A 362 16.57 8.24 12.97
N LEU A 363 16.62 9.57 12.82
CA LEU A 363 17.44 10.43 13.67
C LEU A 363 16.69 10.92 14.92
N ASP A 364 15.38 11.07 14.81
CA ASP A 364 14.46 11.34 15.92
C ASP A 364 13.16 10.55 15.73
N ALA A 365 12.46 10.33 16.84
CA ALA A 365 11.16 9.67 16.85
C ALA A 365 10.35 10.19 18.03
N ARG A 366 9.09 10.53 17.78
CA ARG A 366 8.12 10.98 18.77
C ARG A 366 6.90 10.06 18.73
N ILE A 367 6.48 9.59 19.91
CA ILE A 367 5.30 8.75 20.07
C ILE A 367 4.37 9.37 21.10
N VAL A 368 3.11 9.54 20.72
CA VAL A 368 2.01 9.97 21.57
C VAL A 368 1.08 8.79 21.79
N ILE A 369 0.80 8.51 23.06
CA ILE A 369 -0.08 7.45 23.50
C ILE A 369 -1.48 8.02 23.70
N ASP A 370 -2.47 7.25 23.25
CA ASP A 370 -3.88 7.43 23.53
C ASP A 370 -4.21 6.82 24.91
N PRO A 371 -4.42 7.64 25.95
CA PRO A 371 -4.69 7.12 27.29
C PRO A 371 -6.04 6.40 27.37
N ASP A 372 -6.99 6.71 26.49
CA ASP A 372 -8.33 6.12 26.52
C ASP A 372 -8.30 4.67 26.04
N GLU A 373 -7.33 4.29 25.21
CA GLU A 373 -7.17 2.92 24.73
C GLU A 373 -6.39 2.01 25.70
N LEU A 374 -5.69 2.58 26.68
CA LEU A 374 -4.92 1.80 27.65
C LEU A 374 -5.83 0.97 28.56
N GLY A 375 -5.67 -0.35 28.50
CA GLY A 375 -6.36 -1.29 29.39
C GLY A 375 -7.78 -1.67 28.95
N LYS A 376 -8.24 -1.20 27.79
CA LYS A 376 -9.44 -1.73 27.14
C LYS A 376 -9.14 -3.09 26.51
N GLU A 377 -10.14 -3.96 26.47
CA GLU A 377 -10.12 -5.08 25.52
C GLU A 377 -10.30 -4.49 24.11
N THR A 378 -9.19 -4.34 23.39
CA THR A 378 -9.21 -3.87 22.00
C THR A 378 -9.67 -5.00 21.10
N ILE A 379 -10.69 -4.77 20.28
CA ILE A 379 -11.01 -5.65 19.16
C ILE A 379 -9.82 -5.59 18.20
N ASP A 380 -9.28 -6.74 17.81
CA ASP A 380 -8.12 -6.84 16.91
C ASP A 380 -8.29 -5.91 15.69
N TYR A 381 -7.36 -4.96 15.54
CA TYR A 381 -7.27 -4.03 14.41
C TYR A 381 -8.48 -3.12 14.19
N SER A 382 -9.30 -2.86 15.21
CA SER A 382 -10.50 -1.99 15.07
C SER A 382 -10.19 -0.54 14.73
N HIS A 383 -8.95 -0.09 14.94
CA HIS A 383 -8.46 1.22 14.56
C HIS A 383 -7.99 1.28 13.10
N LEU A 384 -8.06 0.19 12.34
CA LEU A 384 -7.65 0.13 10.94
C LEU A 384 -8.85 0.08 10.01
N LEU A 385 -8.72 0.71 8.85
CA LEU A 385 -9.70 0.59 7.77
C LEU A 385 -9.60 -0.77 7.05
N MET A 386 -8.40 -1.33 6.94
CA MET A 386 -8.14 -2.63 6.34
C MET A 386 -7.48 -3.57 7.33
N ARG A 387 -7.96 -4.81 7.40
CA ARG A 387 -7.34 -5.81 8.26
C ARG A 387 -6.02 -6.31 7.68
N PRO A 388 -4.97 -6.44 8.50
CA PRO A 388 -3.70 -6.96 8.03
C PRO A 388 -3.76 -8.47 7.82
N TYR A 389 -2.76 -8.97 7.09
CA TYR A 389 -2.57 -10.40 6.89
C TYR A 389 -2.55 -11.13 8.24
N PRO A 390 -3.46 -12.09 8.48
CA PRO A 390 -3.62 -12.69 9.80
C PRO A 390 -2.60 -13.80 10.02
N GLU A 391 -1.35 -13.41 10.33
CA GLU A 391 -0.22 -14.32 10.56
C GLU A 391 -0.51 -15.40 11.61
N ARG A 392 -1.34 -15.09 12.62
CA ARG A 392 -1.77 -16.04 13.65
C ARG A 392 -2.58 -17.24 13.12
N LEU A 393 -3.04 -17.16 11.88
CA LEU A 393 -3.73 -18.24 11.19
C LEU A 393 -2.78 -19.12 10.35
N VAL A 394 -1.47 -18.89 10.42
CA VAL A 394 -0.47 -19.80 9.86
C VAL A 394 -0.28 -20.98 10.81
N LYS A 395 -0.44 -22.20 10.31
CA LYS A 395 -0.29 -23.41 11.11
C LYS A 395 0.30 -24.55 10.30
N THR A 396 1.12 -25.38 10.93
CA THR A 396 1.58 -26.65 10.37
C THR A 396 0.58 -27.77 10.66
N ALA A 397 0.29 -28.59 9.66
CA ALA A 397 -0.52 -29.79 9.77
C ALA A 397 0.17 -30.99 9.10
N LYS A 398 -0.39 -32.19 9.28
CA LYS A 398 0.12 -33.41 8.64
C LYS A 398 -1.00 -34.09 7.86
N LEU A 399 -0.69 -34.47 6.63
CA LEU A 399 -1.55 -35.30 5.80
C LEU A 399 -1.59 -36.73 6.33
N ARG A 400 -2.53 -37.53 5.82
CA ARG A 400 -2.69 -38.95 6.20
C ARG A 400 -1.43 -39.79 5.96
N ASP A 401 -0.63 -39.44 4.97
CA ASP A 401 0.64 -40.11 4.64
C ASP A 401 1.83 -39.57 5.44
N GLY A 402 1.59 -38.69 6.41
CA GLY A 402 2.60 -38.09 7.28
C GLY A 402 3.32 -36.90 6.68
N LYS A 403 3.04 -36.53 5.41
CA LYS A 403 3.64 -35.36 4.78
C LYS A 403 3.18 -34.08 5.48
N GLU A 404 4.15 -33.23 5.81
CA GLU A 404 3.91 -31.94 6.43
C GLU A 404 3.32 -30.95 5.40
N VAL A 405 2.34 -30.18 5.83
CA VAL A 405 1.66 -29.16 5.04
C VAL A 405 1.49 -27.90 5.89
N ILE A 406 1.70 -26.73 5.29
CA ILE A 406 1.42 -25.46 5.94
C ILE A 406 0.04 -25.00 5.49
N LEU A 407 -0.83 -24.69 6.45
CA LEU A 407 -2.09 -24.01 6.22
C LEU A 407 -1.91 -22.54 6.58
N ARG A 408 -2.28 -21.64 5.69
CA ARG A 408 -2.17 -20.20 5.93
C ARG A 408 -3.20 -19.41 5.12
N PRO A 409 -3.54 -18.18 5.52
CA PRO A 409 -4.32 -17.31 4.67
C PRO A 409 -3.65 -17.08 3.31
N ILE A 410 -4.46 -16.91 2.27
CA ILE A 410 -3.98 -16.49 0.95
C ILE A 410 -3.45 -15.06 1.02
N LYS A 411 -2.46 -14.76 0.20
CA LYS A 411 -1.89 -13.44 0.03
C LYS A 411 -2.05 -12.97 -1.41
N PRO A 412 -1.99 -11.65 -1.66
CA PRO A 412 -1.94 -11.10 -3.02
C PRO A 412 -0.83 -11.74 -3.87
N GLU A 413 0.32 -12.05 -3.26
CA GLU A 413 1.49 -12.60 -3.95
C GLU A 413 1.35 -14.08 -4.33
N ASP A 414 0.30 -14.76 -3.88
CA ASP A 414 0.06 -16.18 -4.18
C ASP A 414 -0.52 -16.43 -5.57
N GLU A 415 -0.83 -15.38 -6.33
CA GLU A 415 -1.42 -15.48 -7.65
C GLU A 415 -0.74 -16.52 -8.57
N PRO A 416 0.61 -16.56 -8.69
CA PRO A 416 1.27 -17.56 -9.53
C PRO A 416 1.07 -18.98 -8.99
N LEU A 417 1.13 -19.17 -7.67
CA LEU A 417 0.93 -20.48 -7.04
C LEU A 417 -0.51 -20.98 -7.19
N TRP A 418 -1.48 -20.06 -7.14
CA TRP A 418 -2.89 -20.36 -7.32
C TRP A 418 -3.20 -20.78 -8.76
N LEU A 419 -2.67 -20.04 -9.74
CA LEU A 419 -2.76 -20.39 -11.17
C LEU A 419 -2.09 -21.73 -11.48
N GLU A 420 -0.91 -21.98 -10.90
CA GLU A 420 -0.21 -23.26 -11.02
C GLU A 420 -1.04 -24.41 -10.43
N MET A 421 -1.63 -24.24 -9.24
CA MET A 421 -2.50 -25.24 -8.62
C MET A 421 -3.68 -25.59 -9.53
N LEU A 422 -4.40 -24.59 -10.05
CA LEU A 422 -5.51 -24.81 -11.00
C LEU A 422 -5.05 -25.50 -12.29
N GLY A 423 -3.83 -25.21 -12.74
CA GLY A 423 -3.15 -25.90 -13.84
C GLY A 423 -3.01 -27.41 -13.63
N THR A 424 -2.95 -27.87 -12.38
CA THR A 424 -2.84 -29.30 -12.02
C THR A 424 -4.18 -29.99 -11.76
N CYS A 425 -5.28 -29.24 -11.70
CA CYS A 425 -6.62 -29.78 -11.45
C CYS A 425 -7.25 -30.36 -12.71
N SER A 426 -8.03 -31.42 -12.56
CA SER A 426 -8.88 -31.93 -13.65
C SER A 426 -10.06 -30.99 -13.93
N LYS A 427 -10.66 -31.13 -15.12
CA LYS A 427 -11.89 -30.39 -15.47
C LYS A 427 -13.03 -30.67 -14.48
N ASP A 428 -13.14 -31.90 -13.99
CA ASP A 428 -14.16 -32.29 -13.01
C ASP A 428 -13.93 -31.58 -11.67
N SER A 429 -12.67 -31.52 -11.18
CA SER A 429 -12.33 -30.77 -9.96
C SER A 429 -12.69 -29.29 -10.08
N ILE A 430 -12.38 -28.67 -11.22
CA ILE A 430 -12.70 -27.25 -11.50
C ILE A 430 -14.22 -27.06 -11.58
N TYR A 431 -14.93 -27.90 -12.34
CA TYR A 431 -16.38 -27.82 -12.48
C TYR A 431 -17.10 -28.00 -11.13
N HIS A 432 -16.65 -28.92 -10.28
CA HIS A 432 -17.23 -29.09 -8.95
C HIS A 432 -17.00 -27.88 -8.04
N ARG A 433 -15.91 -27.13 -8.22
CA ARG A 433 -15.59 -25.93 -7.43
C ARG A 433 -16.31 -24.68 -7.90
N PHE A 434 -16.38 -24.47 -9.22
CA PHE A 434 -16.86 -23.22 -9.82
C PHE A 434 -18.24 -23.34 -10.48
N ARG A 435 -18.72 -24.56 -10.75
CA ARG A 435 -20.04 -24.87 -11.33
C ARG A 435 -20.23 -24.49 -12.81
N TYR A 436 -19.19 -24.02 -13.48
CA TYR A 436 -19.17 -23.75 -14.93
C TYR A 436 -17.77 -23.97 -15.50
N ASP A 437 -17.62 -23.90 -16.83
CA ASP A 437 -16.32 -23.94 -17.49
C ASP A 437 -15.52 -22.67 -17.14
N PHE A 438 -14.71 -22.78 -16.09
CA PHE A 438 -13.98 -21.66 -15.51
C PHE A 438 -12.64 -21.42 -16.23
N HIS A 439 -12.53 -20.27 -16.89
CA HIS A 439 -11.34 -19.85 -17.62
C HIS A 439 -10.36 -19.07 -16.72
N TYR A 440 -9.71 -19.76 -15.79
CA TYR A 440 -8.87 -19.14 -14.75
C TYR A 440 -7.53 -18.53 -15.20
N LYS A 441 -7.17 -18.55 -16.49
CA LYS A 441 -5.80 -18.23 -16.96
C LYS A 441 -5.49 -16.74 -17.05
N SER A 442 -6.36 -15.88 -16.56
CA SER A 442 -6.19 -14.44 -16.61
C SER A 442 -5.80 -13.90 -15.23
N HIS A 443 -4.93 -12.89 -15.24
CA HIS A 443 -4.46 -12.17 -14.06
C HIS A 443 -5.64 -11.58 -13.28
N GLU A 444 -6.60 -10.99 -14.00
CA GLU A 444 -7.78 -10.35 -13.44
C GLU A 444 -8.61 -11.30 -12.58
N ILE A 445 -8.73 -12.56 -13.00
CA ILE A 445 -9.45 -13.59 -12.23
C ILE A 445 -8.63 -13.96 -11.00
N ALA A 446 -7.33 -14.18 -11.15
CA ALA A 446 -6.52 -14.61 -10.04
C ALA A 446 -6.42 -13.53 -8.94
N THR A 447 -6.43 -12.24 -9.30
CA THR A 447 -6.54 -11.13 -8.34
C THR A 447 -7.83 -11.19 -7.53
N GLU A 448 -8.99 -11.44 -8.14
CA GLU A 448 -10.27 -11.57 -7.42
C GLU A 448 -10.23 -12.66 -6.35
N PHE A 449 -9.42 -13.72 -6.56
CA PHE A 449 -9.29 -14.81 -5.61
C PHE A 449 -8.16 -14.61 -4.59
N CYS A 450 -7.07 -13.92 -4.94
CA CYS A 450 -5.91 -13.77 -4.05
C CYS A 450 -5.94 -12.46 -3.24
N TYR A 451 -6.63 -11.43 -3.73
CA TYR A 451 -6.74 -10.11 -3.10
C TYR A 451 -8.04 -10.01 -2.30
N ILE A 452 -8.05 -10.62 -1.11
CA ILE A 452 -9.26 -10.71 -0.26
C ILE A 452 -9.23 -9.71 0.90
N ASP A 453 -10.42 -9.27 1.31
CA ASP A 453 -10.62 -8.56 2.57
C ASP A 453 -10.77 -9.57 3.71
N TYR A 454 -9.73 -9.70 4.54
CA TYR A 454 -9.67 -10.68 5.64
C TYR A 454 -10.76 -10.50 6.71
N ASP A 455 -11.51 -9.40 6.72
CA ASP A 455 -12.66 -9.23 7.61
C ASP A 455 -13.94 -9.91 7.08
N ARG A 456 -14.16 -9.87 5.77
CA ARG A 456 -15.37 -10.38 5.10
C ARG A 456 -15.17 -11.75 4.47
N GLU A 457 -13.95 -12.01 4.03
CA GLU A 457 -13.59 -13.17 3.26
C GLU A 457 -12.32 -13.80 3.82
N MET A 458 -12.30 -15.12 3.91
CA MET A 458 -11.12 -15.86 4.36
C MET A 458 -10.86 -17.04 3.45
N ALA A 459 -9.74 -17.01 2.74
CA ALA A 459 -9.23 -18.16 2.01
C ALA A 459 -7.97 -18.70 2.70
N ILE A 460 -7.99 -19.98 3.06
CA ILE A 460 -6.86 -20.72 3.59
C ILE A 460 -6.30 -21.61 2.48
N VAL A 461 -5.03 -21.37 2.14
CA VAL A 461 -4.27 -22.20 1.21
C VAL A 461 -3.48 -23.26 1.99
N ALA A 462 -3.34 -24.42 1.37
CA ALA A 462 -2.47 -25.48 1.82
C ALA A 462 -1.24 -25.54 0.91
N GLU A 463 -0.04 -25.46 1.50
CA GLU A 463 1.21 -25.49 0.75
C GLU A 463 2.18 -26.56 1.25
N VAL A 464 2.96 -27.10 0.33
CA VAL A 464 4.06 -28.03 0.60
C VAL A 464 5.30 -27.57 -0.14
N GLU A 465 6.46 -27.98 0.37
CA GLU A 465 7.71 -27.84 -0.35
C GLU A 465 8.05 -29.17 -1.05
N GLU A 466 8.31 -29.12 -2.36
CA GLU A 466 8.88 -30.23 -3.13
C GLU A 466 10.06 -29.71 -3.95
N ASN A 467 11.24 -30.33 -3.80
CA ASN A 467 12.45 -29.98 -4.55
C ASN A 467 12.86 -28.49 -4.45
N GLY A 468 12.70 -27.89 -3.28
CA GLY A 468 13.01 -26.46 -3.05
C GLY A 468 12.00 -25.49 -3.69
N LYS A 469 10.85 -25.99 -4.16
CA LYS A 469 9.75 -25.16 -4.67
C LYS A 469 8.53 -25.29 -3.77
N ARG A 470 7.93 -24.14 -3.45
CA ARG A 470 6.62 -24.06 -2.78
C ARG A 470 5.54 -24.43 -3.80
N LEU A 471 4.60 -25.26 -3.39
CA LEU A 471 3.46 -25.68 -4.20
C LEU A 471 2.19 -25.47 -3.39
N MET A 472 1.20 -24.77 -3.97
CA MET A 472 -0.16 -24.75 -3.44
C MET A 472 -0.89 -26.01 -3.89
N ILE A 473 -1.51 -26.72 -2.94
CA ILE A 473 -2.08 -28.05 -3.16
C ILE A 473 -3.58 -28.15 -2.81
N GLY A 474 -4.13 -27.09 -2.25
CA GLY A 474 -5.55 -26.95 -2.00
C GLY A 474 -5.88 -25.59 -1.37
N GLU A 475 -7.15 -25.26 -1.36
CA GLU A 475 -7.69 -24.00 -0.85
C GLU A 475 -9.07 -24.26 -0.24
N GLY A 476 -9.32 -23.74 0.96
CA GLY A 476 -10.66 -23.63 1.55
C GLY A 476 -11.03 -22.16 1.72
N ARG A 477 -12.25 -21.77 1.39
CA ARG A 477 -12.70 -20.38 1.38
C ARG A 477 -14.00 -20.18 2.13
N LEU A 478 -14.09 -19.07 2.85
CA LEU A 478 -15.26 -18.57 3.57
C LEU A 478 -15.61 -17.18 3.08
N PHE A 479 -16.88 -16.93 2.82
CA PHE A 479 -17.44 -15.60 2.56
C PHE A 479 -18.54 -15.32 3.58
N ALA A 480 -18.32 -14.37 4.48
CA ALA A 480 -19.28 -14.06 5.54
C ALA A 480 -20.21 -12.91 5.15
N ASP A 481 -21.48 -13.03 5.57
CA ASP A 481 -22.42 -11.91 5.54
C ASP A 481 -21.94 -10.79 6.49
N PRO A 482 -22.25 -9.51 6.21
CA PRO A 482 -21.83 -8.39 7.05
C PRO A 482 -22.28 -8.48 8.52
N ASP A 483 -23.35 -9.21 8.81
CA ASP A 483 -23.88 -9.44 10.16
C ASP A 483 -23.38 -10.74 10.82
N LEU A 484 -22.52 -11.49 10.14
CA LEU A 484 -21.93 -12.76 10.57
C LEU A 484 -22.96 -13.86 10.89
N GLU A 485 -24.19 -13.74 10.38
CA GLU A 485 -25.22 -14.78 10.54
C GLU A 485 -24.87 -16.05 9.76
N MET A 486 -24.36 -15.89 8.54
CA MET A 486 -23.92 -16.98 7.68
C MET A 486 -22.55 -16.70 7.07
N ALA A 487 -21.77 -17.77 6.85
CA ALA A 487 -20.69 -17.75 5.88
C ALA A 487 -20.84 -18.89 4.86
N GLU A 488 -20.70 -18.57 3.58
CA GLU A 488 -20.60 -19.55 2.52
C GLU A 488 -19.22 -20.19 2.49
N TYR A 489 -19.16 -21.49 2.25
CA TYR A 489 -17.94 -22.27 2.24
C TYR A 489 -17.72 -22.98 0.91
N ALA A 490 -16.48 -22.92 0.42
CA ALA A 490 -16.04 -23.68 -0.74
C ALA A 490 -14.64 -24.26 -0.53
N VAL A 491 -14.33 -25.35 -1.23
CA VAL A 491 -13.01 -26.01 -1.13
C VAL A 491 -12.58 -26.59 -2.46
N LEU A 492 -11.29 -26.50 -2.74
CA LEU A 492 -10.63 -27.15 -3.86
C LEU A 492 -9.39 -27.88 -3.36
N VAL A 493 -9.19 -29.11 -3.83
CA VAL A 493 -7.98 -29.88 -3.57
C VAL A 493 -7.46 -30.41 -4.90
N ALA A 494 -6.21 -30.08 -5.21
CA ALA A 494 -5.56 -30.55 -6.43
C ALA A 494 -5.57 -32.09 -6.50
N ASP A 495 -5.83 -32.64 -7.68
CA ASP A 495 -6.15 -34.06 -7.89
C ASP A 495 -5.13 -35.03 -7.26
N ARG A 496 -3.83 -34.73 -7.35
CA ARG A 496 -2.73 -35.53 -6.75
C ARG A 496 -2.81 -35.62 -5.22
N TRP A 497 -3.47 -34.67 -4.58
CA TRP A 497 -3.53 -34.50 -3.13
C TRP A 497 -4.88 -34.91 -2.53
N GLN A 498 -5.83 -35.32 -3.37
CA GLN A 498 -7.10 -35.88 -2.91
C GLN A 498 -6.89 -37.23 -2.20
N LYS A 499 -7.87 -37.62 -1.37
CA LYS A 499 -7.83 -38.85 -0.54
C LYS A 499 -6.68 -38.92 0.48
N LYS A 500 -6.02 -37.79 0.76
CA LYS A 500 -4.96 -37.64 1.79
C LYS A 500 -5.41 -36.85 3.02
N ASP A 501 -6.72 -36.75 3.24
CA ASP A 501 -7.38 -35.95 4.28
C ASP A 501 -7.20 -34.42 4.18
N LEU A 502 -6.59 -33.90 3.11
CA LEU A 502 -6.39 -32.46 2.95
C LEU A 502 -7.71 -31.66 2.96
N GLY A 503 -8.74 -32.10 2.24
CA GLY A 503 -10.04 -31.43 2.25
C GLY A 503 -10.70 -31.41 3.64
N PHE A 504 -10.45 -32.45 4.46
CA PHE A 504 -10.89 -32.46 5.85
C PHE A 504 -10.14 -31.43 6.68
N LEU A 505 -8.81 -31.38 6.59
CA LEU A 505 -7.97 -30.41 7.31
C LEU A 505 -8.34 -28.96 6.97
N LEU A 506 -8.52 -28.65 5.68
CA LEU A 506 -8.94 -27.32 5.22
C LEU A 506 -10.32 -26.94 5.77
N THR A 507 -11.29 -27.85 5.65
CA THR A 507 -12.67 -27.58 6.12
C THR A 507 -12.73 -27.41 7.62
N GLU A 508 -12.07 -28.30 8.38
CA GLU A 508 -12.01 -28.20 9.84
C GLU A 508 -11.37 -26.88 10.28
N TYR A 509 -10.30 -26.45 9.60
CA TYR A 509 -9.62 -25.22 9.95
C TYR A 509 -10.43 -23.97 9.58
N CYS A 510 -11.11 -23.98 8.43
CA CYS A 510 -12.07 -22.92 8.09
C CYS A 510 -13.18 -22.83 9.13
N LEU A 511 -13.75 -23.96 9.57
CA LEU A 511 -14.75 -23.97 10.66
C LEU A 511 -14.21 -23.39 11.97
N GLN A 512 -12.93 -23.63 12.29
CA GLN A 512 -12.29 -23.01 13.45
C GLN A 512 -12.21 -21.49 13.30
N ILE A 513 -11.82 -21.00 12.11
CA ILE A 513 -11.73 -19.56 11.84
C ILE A 513 -13.12 -18.91 11.88
N ALA A 514 -14.13 -19.55 11.30
CA ALA A 514 -15.52 -19.07 11.38
C ALA A 514 -16.00 -18.93 12.84
N ARG A 515 -15.63 -19.86 13.74
CA ARG A 515 -15.93 -19.73 15.18
C ARG A 515 -15.22 -18.55 15.83
N ILE A 516 -13.93 -18.35 15.50
CA ILE A 516 -13.13 -17.23 16.01
C ILE A 516 -13.73 -15.89 15.55
N ALA A 517 -14.19 -15.84 14.30
CA ALA A 517 -14.84 -14.66 13.73
C ALA A 517 -16.25 -14.40 14.28
N GLY A 518 -16.85 -15.36 15.00
CA GLY A 518 -18.22 -15.21 15.54
C GLY A 518 -19.33 -15.57 14.54
N VAL A 519 -19.01 -16.28 13.45
CA VAL A 519 -20.01 -16.72 12.46
C VAL A 519 -20.93 -17.77 13.06
N LYS A 520 -22.25 -17.56 12.97
CA LYS A 520 -23.25 -18.47 13.58
C LYS A 520 -23.51 -19.73 12.76
N ARG A 521 -23.49 -19.64 11.43
CA ARG A 521 -23.77 -20.77 10.54
C ARG A 521 -22.83 -20.78 9.34
N VAL A 522 -22.32 -21.95 8.97
CA VAL A 522 -21.58 -22.14 7.72
C VAL A 522 -22.48 -22.90 6.75
N ALA A 523 -22.58 -22.42 5.51
CA ALA A 523 -23.37 -23.03 4.45
C ALA A 523 -22.52 -23.33 3.23
N ALA A 524 -22.95 -24.28 2.40
CA ALA A 524 -22.34 -24.58 1.12
C ALA A 524 -23.38 -25.22 0.20
N GLU A 525 -23.11 -25.20 -1.10
CA GLU A 525 -23.89 -25.92 -2.09
C GLU A 525 -23.00 -26.88 -2.89
N THR A 526 -23.53 -28.07 -3.18
CA THR A 526 -22.86 -29.03 -4.07
C THR A 526 -23.89 -29.81 -4.87
N THR A 527 -23.46 -30.79 -5.66
CA THR A 527 -24.36 -31.67 -6.41
C THR A 527 -24.32 -33.11 -5.94
N THR A 528 -25.40 -33.83 -6.22
CA THR A 528 -25.61 -35.23 -5.83
C THR A 528 -24.54 -36.20 -6.35
N ASP A 529 -23.86 -35.85 -7.44
CA ASP A 529 -22.76 -36.60 -8.04
C ASP A 529 -21.40 -36.38 -7.35
N ASN A 530 -21.23 -35.30 -6.59
CA ASN A 530 -20.00 -34.99 -5.84
C ASN A 530 -19.90 -35.82 -4.54
N LYS A 531 -19.75 -37.14 -4.70
CA LYS A 531 -19.68 -38.10 -3.58
C LYS A 531 -18.56 -37.79 -2.59
N ALA A 532 -17.43 -37.27 -3.08
CA ALA A 532 -16.29 -36.90 -2.25
C ALA A 532 -16.68 -35.78 -1.25
N MET A 533 -17.32 -34.73 -1.76
CA MET A 533 -17.71 -33.59 -0.92
C MET A 533 -18.85 -33.94 0.04
N LEU A 534 -19.85 -34.71 -0.41
CA LEU A 534 -20.93 -35.19 0.45
C LEU A 534 -20.39 -36.04 1.62
N ASN A 535 -19.41 -36.91 1.38
CA ASN A 535 -18.78 -37.70 2.43
C ASN A 535 -17.97 -36.84 3.41
N LEU A 536 -17.27 -35.82 2.91
CA LEU A 536 -16.52 -34.87 3.74
C LEU A 536 -17.46 -34.10 4.68
N PHE A 537 -18.55 -33.53 4.17
CA PHE A 537 -19.52 -32.80 4.98
C PHE A 537 -20.25 -33.70 6.00
N LYS A 538 -20.58 -34.95 5.63
CA LYS A 538 -21.12 -35.94 6.58
C LYS A 538 -20.14 -36.24 7.71
N LYS A 539 -18.85 -36.44 7.40
CA LYS A 539 -17.80 -36.71 8.41
C LYS A 539 -17.64 -35.53 9.37
N LEU A 540 -17.87 -34.32 8.91
CA LEU A 540 -17.86 -33.09 9.71
C LEU A 540 -19.23 -32.72 10.27
N GLU A 541 -20.21 -33.65 10.28
CA GLU A 541 -21.52 -33.46 10.91
C GLU A 541 -22.29 -32.22 10.40
N PHE A 542 -22.19 -31.92 9.11
CA PHE A 542 -23.09 -30.96 8.48
C PHE A 542 -24.46 -31.59 8.22
N THR A 543 -25.50 -30.75 8.23
CA THR A 543 -26.82 -31.10 7.73
C THR A 543 -26.83 -31.01 6.20
N LEU A 544 -27.29 -32.06 5.53
CA LEU A 544 -27.43 -32.13 4.08
C LEU A 544 -28.92 -32.20 3.72
N ILE A 545 -29.36 -31.28 2.85
CA ILE A 545 -30.73 -31.22 2.32
C ILE A 545 -30.62 -31.44 0.81
N PHE A 546 -31.25 -32.51 0.32
CA PHE A 546 -31.30 -32.84 -1.10
C PHE A 546 -32.49 -32.10 -1.72
N ASN A 547 -32.23 -31.27 -2.72
CA ASN A 547 -33.26 -30.44 -3.36
C ASN A 547 -33.98 -31.24 -4.47
N GLU A 548 -35.03 -30.65 -5.06
CA GLU A 548 -35.79 -31.29 -6.16
C GLU A 548 -34.97 -31.39 -7.45
N ASP A 549 -33.95 -30.55 -7.60
CA ASP A 549 -32.97 -30.61 -8.68
C ASP A 549 -31.75 -31.49 -8.29
N THR A 550 -30.63 -31.37 -9.02
CA THR A 550 -29.42 -32.15 -8.73
C THR A 550 -28.55 -31.56 -7.62
N THR A 551 -28.99 -30.46 -6.97
CA THR A 551 -28.24 -29.75 -5.94
C THR A 551 -28.49 -30.30 -4.53
N VAL A 552 -27.53 -30.04 -3.64
CA VAL A 552 -27.57 -30.40 -2.23
C VAL A 552 -27.14 -29.18 -1.43
N THR A 553 -28.05 -28.66 -0.61
CA THR A 553 -27.78 -27.56 0.32
C THR A 553 -27.19 -28.12 1.61
N ILE A 554 -26.11 -27.51 2.07
CA ILE A 554 -25.30 -28.01 3.18
C ILE A 554 -25.20 -26.90 4.21
N SER A 555 -25.41 -27.22 5.48
CA SER A 555 -25.29 -26.23 6.55
C SER A 555 -24.83 -26.82 7.87
N LYS A 556 -24.13 -26.01 8.68
CA LYS A 556 -23.73 -26.35 10.03
C LYS A 556 -23.83 -25.13 10.93
N VAL A 557 -24.58 -25.26 12.01
CA VAL A 557 -24.62 -24.26 13.08
C VAL A 557 -23.34 -24.39 13.92
N LEU A 558 -22.68 -23.28 14.15
CA LEU A 558 -21.50 -23.20 14.99
C LEU A 558 -21.92 -22.90 16.43
N LYS A 559 -21.32 -23.61 17.38
CA LYS A 559 -21.46 -23.32 18.81
C LYS A 559 -20.24 -22.49 19.21
N HIS A 560 -20.48 -21.32 19.79
CA HIS A 560 -19.46 -20.41 20.30
C HIS A 560 -19.19 -20.69 21.77
#